data_AF-A0A537LZU6-F1
#
_entry.id   AF-A0A537LZU6-F1
#
_cell.length_a   1.000
_cell.length_b   1.000
_cell.length_c   1.000
_cell.angle_alpha   90.00
_cell.angle_beta   90.00
_cell.angle_gamma   90.00
#
_symmetry.space_group_name_H-M   'P 1'
#
loop_
_entity.id
_entity.type
_entity.pdbx_description
1 polymer ?
#
loop_
_entity_poly.entity_id
_entity_poly.type
_entity_poly.pdbx_seq_one_letter_code
_entity_poly.pdbx_strand_id
1 'polypeptide(L)'
;MRNLGMKLAISLLIGGLIAAIATPAGAWPVGLDFITGGGFIFTPPPPYSVTSVPGSRANFGWHGGVKNGDWWGNGNYVDHGGAFGQSPFHVHARDVTGYIVVADYPPDKNGHPRGTRDICGNADTNAGGPVQYRVRMRDLGEPGRNSDAFGIALFYGGSLIYLNQNFLSGGNIQLHKGNRSNTAPSAPPSCDSLPDPFAFT
;
A
#
# COMPACT_ATOMS: atom_id res chain seq x y z
N MET A 1 39.70 7.78 68.07
CA MET A 1 39.22 9.05 67.49
C MET A 1 39.67 9.12 66.04
N ARG A 2 38.71 9.22 65.10
CA ARG A 2 38.83 9.72 63.70
C ARG A 2 39.78 8.98 62.74
N ASN A 3 39.47 8.66 61.48
CA ASN A 3 38.29 8.64 60.61
C ASN A 3 38.77 7.88 59.35
N LEU A 4 38.16 6.75 58.98
CA LEU A 4 38.42 6.13 57.65
C LEU A 4 37.66 6.94 56.59
N GLY A 5 38.39 7.75 55.82
CA GLY A 5 37.85 8.47 54.66
C GLY A 5 37.71 7.54 53.47
N MET A 6 36.51 6.99 53.27
CA MET A 6 36.13 6.26 52.07
C MET A 6 35.96 7.25 50.90
N LYS A 7 36.88 7.19 49.93
CA LYS A 7 36.77 7.97 48.68
C LYS A 7 35.76 7.27 47.77
N LEU A 8 34.56 7.84 47.64
CA LEU A 8 33.57 7.43 46.65
C LEU A 8 34.01 7.98 45.28
N ALA A 9 34.39 7.10 44.36
CA ALA A 9 34.57 7.45 42.95
C ALA A 9 33.19 7.53 42.29
N ILE A 10 32.77 8.73 41.92
CA ILE A 10 31.55 8.96 41.13
C ILE A 10 31.94 8.76 39.65
N SER A 11 31.72 7.55 39.15
CA SER A 11 31.79 7.27 37.71
C SER A 11 30.55 7.84 37.03
N LEU A 12 30.72 8.97 36.34
CA LEU A 12 29.69 9.57 35.50
C LEU A 12 29.54 8.74 34.21
N LEU A 13 28.70 7.71 34.24
CA LEU A 13 28.23 7.01 33.05
C LEU A 13 27.26 7.94 32.31
N ILE A 14 27.76 8.64 31.29
CA ILE A 14 26.93 9.29 30.28
C ILE A 14 26.35 8.17 29.41
N GLY A 15 25.27 7.55 29.89
CA GLY A 15 24.45 6.66 29.08
C GLY A 15 23.69 7.50 28.06
N GLY A 16 24.12 7.45 26.80
CA GLY A 16 23.38 8.04 25.69
C GLY A 16 21.98 7.43 25.65
N LEU A 17 20.98 8.24 25.98
CA LEU A 17 19.59 7.90 25.76
C LEU A 17 19.36 7.92 24.25
N ILE A 18 19.50 6.75 23.61
CA ILE A 18 18.92 6.54 22.28
C ILE A 18 17.41 6.60 22.51
N ALA A 19 16.79 7.71 22.13
CA ALA A 19 15.35 7.79 21.99
C ALA A 19 14.95 6.81 20.89
N ALA A 20 14.60 5.58 21.29
CA ALA A 20 13.85 4.70 20.43
C ALA A 20 12.53 5.42 20.16
N ILE A 21 12.38 5.94 18.93
CA ILE A 21 11.08 6.30 18.38
C ILE A 21 10.20 5.06 18.48
N ALA A 22 9.37 5.01 19.52
CA ALA A 22 8.34 3.99 19.65
C ALA A 22 7.35 4.23 18.51
N THR A 23 7.44 3.41 17.45
CA THR A 23 6.34 3.31 16.51
C THR A 23 5.14 2.79 17.30
N PRO A 24 3.96 3.45 17.23
CA PRO A 24 2.79 2.93 17.92
C PRO A 24 2.53 1.50 17.44
N ALA A 25 2.26 0.60 18.39
CA ALA A 25 1.91 -0.78 18.10
C ALA A 25 0.70 -0.79 17.14
N GLY A 26 0.93 -1.25 15.90
CA GLY A 26 -0.06 -1.26 14.82
C GLY A 26 0.32 -0.48 13.57
N ALA A 27 1.39 0.34 13.59
CA ALA A 27 1.85 1.05 12.40
C ALA A 27 2.54 0.09 11.41
N TRP A 28 1.96 -0.10 10.22
CA TRP A 28 2.62 -0.85 9.15
C TRP A 28 3.90 -0.14 8.70
N PRO A 29 4.98 -0.87 8.37
CA PRO A 29 6.21 -0.24 7.92
C PRO A 29 5.99 0.53 6.61
N VAL A 30 6.35 1.80 6.58
CA VAL A 30 6.38 2.60 5.35
C VAL A 30 7.62 2.20 4.55
N GLY A 31 7.41 1.75 3.31
CA GLY A 31 8.49 1.42 2.40
C GLY A 31 9.17 2.68 1.89
N LEU A 32 10.51 2.71 1.91
CA LEU A 32 11.30 3.76 1.24
C LEU A 32 11.52 3.39 -0.23
N ASP A 33 10.46 2.96 -0.89
CA ASP A 33 10.40 2.49 -2.27
C ASP A 33 9.15 3.03 -2.96
N PHE A 34 8.89 2.56 -4.18
CA PHE A 34 7.66 2.85 -4.89
C PHE A 34 7.28 1.65 -5.77
N ILE A 35 5.97 1.48 -5.98
CA ILE A 35 5.41 0.44 -6.84
C ILE A 35 4.65 1.10 -7.99
N THR A 36 4.73 0.49 -9.17
CA THR A 36 4.04 0.94 -10.37
C THR A 36 3.42 -0.25 -11.06
N GLY A 37 2.33 -0.07 -11.79
CA GLY A 37 1.79 -1.15 -12.59
C GLY A 37 0.60 -0.73 -13.41
N GLY A 38 0.29 -1.57 -14.39
CA GLY A 38 -0.87 -1.41 -15.23
C GLY A 38 -1.21 -2.70 -15.94
N GLY A 39 -2.49 -2.91 -16.19
CA GLY A 39 -2.94 -4.18 -16.74
C GLY A 39 -4.44 -4.36 -16.65
N PHE A 40 -4.83 -5.62 -16.57
CA PHE A 40 -6.21 -6.00 -16.29
C PHE A 40 -6.30 -7.29 -15.51
N ILE A 41 -7.39 -7.38 -14.76
CA ILE A 41 -7.87 -8.60 -14.13
C ILE A 41 -9.22 -8.96 -14.72
N PHE A 42 -9.59 -10.23 -14.64
CA PHE A 42 -10.99 -10.62 -14.72
C PHE A 42 -11.58 -10.61 -13.32
N THR A 43 -12.73 -9.98 -13.16
CA THR A 43 -13.43 -9.85 -11.88
C THR A 43 -13.79 -11.27 -11.38
N PRO A 44 -13.28 -11.72 -10.23
CA PRO A 44 -13.62 -13.05 -9.71
C PRO A 44 -15.07 -13.06 -9.17
N PRO A 45 -15.64 -14.22 -8.85
CA PRO A 45 -16.85 -14.28 -8.03
C PRO A 45 -16.57 -13.81 -6.58
N PRO A 46 -17.63 -13.53 -5.80
CA PRO A 46 -17.50 -13.35 -4.35
C PRO A 46 -16.78 -14.53 -3.67
N PRO A 47 -16.03 -14.31 -2.58
CA PRO A 47 -15.91 -13.06 -1.82
C PRO A 47 -14.82 -12.09 -2.34
N TYR A 48 -14.13 -12.43 -3.43
CA TYR A 48 -13.00 -11.66 -3.94
C TYR A 48 -13.41 -10.47 -4.82
N SER A 49 -14.69 -10.38 -5.14
CA SER A 49 -15.33 -9.17 -5.61
C SER A 49 -16.64 -8.94 -4.88
N VAL A 50 -16.99 -7.68 -4.68
CA VAL A 50 -18.34 -7.27 -4.28
C VAL A 50 -18.79 -6.17 -5.22
N THR A 51 -20.07 -6.20 -5.59
CA THR A 51 -20.71 -5.24 -6.52
C THR A 51 -20.28 -5.37 -7.99
N SER A 52 -19.05 -5.82 -8.26
CA SER A 52 -18.56 -6.08 -9.62
C SER A 52 -19.28 -7.28 -10.26
N VAL A 53 -19.46 -7.26 -11.58
CA VAL A 53 -20.06 -8.39 -12.33
C VAL A 53 -19.00 -9.44 -12.65
N PRO A 54 -19.05 -10.68 -12.09
CA PRO A 54 -18.01 -11.70 -12.28
C PRO A 54 -17.74 -12.04 -13.75
N GLY A 55 -16.48 -12.36 -14.07
CA GLY A 55 -15.99 -12.61 -15.43
C GLY A 55 -15.76 -11.36 -16.28
N SER A 56 -16.16 -10.17 -15.83
CA SER A 56 -15.93 -8.93 -16.54
C SER A 56 -14.46 -8.53 -16.50
N ARG A 57 -14.01 -7.79 -17.52
CA ARG A 57 -12.65 -7.24 -17.55
C ARG A 57 -12.62 -5.96 -16.71
N ALA A 58 -11.59 -5.82 -15.87
CA ALA A 58 -11.29 -4.57 -15.19
C ALA A 58 -9.86 -4.12 -15.49
N ASN A 59 -9.70 -2.92 -16.03
CA ASN A 59 -8.41 -2.31 -16.33
C ASN A 59 -7.94 -1.45 -15.17
N PHE A 60 -6.62 -1.40 -14.95
CA PHE A 60 -6.02 -0.50 -13.98
C PHE A 60 -4.69 0.07 -14.50
N GLY A 61 -4.35 1.24 -13.99
CA GLY A 61 -3.01 1.81 -14.00
C GLY A 61 -2.82 2.54 -12.69
N TRP A 62 -1.84 2.13 -11.89
CA TRP A 62 -1.66 2.65 -10.55
C TRP A 62 -0.18 2.75 -10.20
N HIS A 63 0.17 3.76 -9.41
CA HIS A 63 1.47 3.83 -8.77
C HIS A 63 1.38 4.52 -7.41
N GLY A 64 2.29 4.18 -6.52
CA GLY A 64 2.35 4.72 -5.17
C GLY A 64 3.70 4.52 -4.52
N GLY A 65 4.04 5.39 -3.59
CA GLY A 65 5.29 5.36 -2.84
C GLY A 65 5.44 6.59 -1.98
N VAL A 66 6.68 6.85 -1.58
CA VAL A 66 7.08 8.08 -0.89
C VAL A 66 8.09 8.85 -1.71
N LYS A 67 8.00 10.18 -1.70
CA LYS A 67 8.95 11.05 -2.39
C LYS A 67 9.10 12.40 -1.70
N ASN A 68 10.34 12.83 -1.44
CA ASN A 68 10.71 14.13 -0.90
C ASN A 68 9.97 14.55 0.39
N GLY A 69 9.62 13.58 1.24
CA GLY A 69 8.91 13.85 2.49
C GLY A 69 7.40 13.91 2.33
N ASP A 70 6.87 13.44 1.21
CA ASP A 70 5.44 13.37 0.91
C ASP A 70 5.03 11.99 0.38
N TRP A 71 3.73 11.70 0.47
CA TRP A 71 3.11 10.60 -0.26
C TRP A 71 3.11 10.91 -1.76
N TRP A 72 3.41 9.90 -2.58
CA TRP A 72 3.48 10.05 -4.03
C TRP A 72 2.66 8.98 -4.71
N GLY A 73 1.86 9.36 -5.71
CA GLY A 73 1.19 8.42 -6.58
C GLY A 73 -0.04 8.99 -7.28
N ASN A 74 -0.65 8.16 -8.11
CA ASN A 74 -1.93 8.38 -8.78
C ASN A 74 -2.46 7.02 -9.27
N GLY A 75 -3.72 6.96 -9.68
CA GLY A 75 -4.30 5.75 -10.22
C GLY A 75 -5.60 5.97 -10.97
N ASN A 76 -5.83 5.08 -11.92
CA ASN A 76 -7.09 4.93 -12.66
C ASN A 76 -7.50 3.46 -12.63
N TYR A 77 -8.79 3.23 -12.49
CA TYR A 77 -9.41 1.91 -12.55
C TYR A 77 -10.73 1.98 -13.32
N VAL A 78 -10.97 1.00 -14.19
CA VAL A 78 -12.16 0.91 -15.03
C VAL A 78 -12.68 -0.54 -15.00
N ASP A 79 -13.82 -0.73 -14.35
CA ASP A 79 -14.56 -2.00 -14.37
C ASP A 79 -15.59 -1.98 -15.51
N HIS A 80 -15.37 -2.78 -16.55
CA HIS A 80 -16.27 -2.86 -17.70
C HIS A 80 -17.57 -3.61 -17.40
N GLY A 81 -17.59 -4.43 -16.34
CA GLY A 81 -18.82 -5.06 -15.85
C GLY A 81 -19.76 -4.07 -15.18
N GLY A 82 -19.19 -2.96 -14.68
CA GLY A 82 -19.92 -1.91 -14.01
C GLY A 82 -20.17 -2.17 -12.53
N ALA A 83 -20.59 -1.11 -11.84
CA ALA A 83 -20.94 -1.09 -10.43
C ALA A 83 -21.81 0.13 -10.14
N PHE A 84 -22.66 0.05 -9.12
CA PHE A 84 -23.50 1.17 -8.67
C PHE A 84 -24.33 1.84 -9.79
N GLY A 85 -24.80 1.05 -10.76
CA GLY A 85 -25.59 1.54 -11.90
C GLY A 85 -24.78 2.21 -13.02
N GLN A 86 -23.45 2.20 -12.94
CA GLN A 86 -22.55 2.67 -14.00
C GLN A 86 -21.91 1.49 -14.72
N SER A 87 -21.82 1.54 -16.04
CA SER A 87 -21.05 0.58 -16.85
C SER A 87 -20.49 1.30 -18.10
N PRO A 88 -19.16 1.45 -18.22
CA PRO A 88 -18.14 1.08 -17.23
C PRO A 88 -18.23 1.90 -15.91
N PHE A 89 -17.76 1.30 -14.80
CA PHE A 89 -17.53 2.00 -13.54
C PHE A 89 -16.10 2.48 -13.46
N HIS A 90 -15.92 3.77 -13.19
CA HIS A 90 -14.62 4.45 -13.20
C HIS A 90 -14.24 4.92 -11.80
N VAL A 91 -12.96 4.76 -11.47
CA VAL A 91 -12.34 5.31 -10.26
C VAL A 91 -11.06 6.04 -10.65
N HIS A 92 -10.90 7.27 -10.15
CA HIS A 92 -9.70 8.08 -10.34
C HIS A 92 -9.18 8.58 -8.99
N ALA A 93 -7.92 8.30 -8.68
CA ALA A 93 -7.30 8.77 -7.46
C ALA A 93 -7.12 10.30 -7.49
N ARG A 94 -7.53 10.97 -6.42
CA ARG A 94 -7.31 12.42 -6.23
C ARG A 94 -5.99 12.69 -5.53
N ASP A 95 -5.68 11.88 -4.53
CA ASP A 95 -4.49 11.99 -3.72
C ASP A 95 -4.05 10.62 -3.20
N VAL A 96 -2.79 10.54 -2.78
CA VAL A 96 -2.26 9.42 -1.98
C VAL A 96 -2.02 9.94 -0.58
N THR A 97 -2.52 9.23 0.41
CA THR A 97 -2.39 9.56 1.83
C THR A 97 -1.78 8.44 2.65
N GLY A 98 -1.39 7.34 2.02
CA GLY A 98 -0.68 6.25 2.67
C GLY A 98 -0.01 5.32 1.68
N TYR A 99 1.16 4.84 2.08
CA TYR A 99 1.91 3.79 1.39
C TYR A 99 2.56 2.88 2.44
N ILE A 100 2.25 1.58 2.40
CA ILE A 100 2.74 0.63 3.40
C ILE A 100 3.27 -0.64 2.76
N VAL A 101 4.26 -1.25 3.42
CA VAL A 101 4.78 -2.59 3.12
C VAL A 101 3.85 -3.62 3.74
N VAL A 102 3.26 -4.47 2.90
CA VAL A 102 2.45 -5.61 3.34
C VAL A 102 3.33 -6.85 3.49
N ALA A 103 4.20 -7.09 2.50
CA ALA A 103 5.15 -8.18 2.49
C ALA A 103 6.36 -7.84 1.60
N ASP A 104 7.51 -8.40 1.95
CA ASP A 104 8.70 -8.41 1.11
C ASP A 104 9.13 -9.85 0.84
N TYR A 105 9.66 -10.09 -0.36
CA TYR A 105 10.18 -11.39 -0.79
C TYR A 105 11.66 -11.29 -1.17
N PRO A 106 12.40 -12.41 -1.22
CA PRO A 106 13.75 -12.40 -1.77
C PRO A 106 13.75 -11.79 -3.18
N PRO A 107 14.76 -11.02 -3.58
CA PRO A 107 14.83 -10.47 -4.93
C PRO A 107 14.71 -11.55 -6.01
N ASP A 108 14.28 -11.15 -7.22
CA ASP A 108 14.30 -12.05 -8.37
C ASP A 108 15.75 -12.43 -8.76
N LYS A 109 15.90 -13.32 -9.76
CA LYS A 109 17.22 -13.78 -10.25
C LYS A 109 18.11 -12.65 -10.80
N ASN A 110 17.53 -11.50 -11.15
CA ASN A 110 18.23 -10.32 -11.66
C ASN A 110 18.46 -9.28 -10.54
N GLY A 111 18.05 -9.57 -9.30
CA GLY A 111 18.17 -8.68 -8.16
C GLY A 111 17.12 -7.58 -8.11
N HIS A 112 16.02 -7.70 -8.86
CA HIS A 112 14.86 -6.80 -8.73
C HIS A 112 14.12 -7.10 -7.42
N PRO A 113 13.70 -6.06 -6.69
CA PRO A 113 12.94 -6.27 -5.47
C PRO A 113 11.59 -6.89 -5.80
N ARG A 114 11.02 -7.61 -4.84
CA ARG A 114 9.71 -8.25 -4.95
C ARG A 114 8.97 -8.03 -3.64
N GLY A 115 7.67 -7.86 -3.71
CA GLY A 115 6.89 -7.52 -2.53
C GLY A 115 5.50 -7.05 -2.86
N THR A 116 4.79 -6.71 -1.79
CA THR A 116 3.42 -6.23 -1.83
C THR A 116 3.30 -4.96 -1.05
N ARG A 117 2.54 -4.05 -1.64
CA ARG A 117 2.35 -2.69 -1.15
C ARG A 117 0.88 -2.36 -1.18
N ASP A 118 0.45 -1.64 -0.15
CA ASP A 118 -0.83 -0.97 -0.20
C ASP A 118 -0.62 0.52 -0.41
N ILE A 119 -1.51 1.09 -1.23
CA ILE A 119 -1.61 2.51 -1.53
C ILE A 119 -3.01 2.94 -1.08
N CYS A 120 -3.09 3.96 -0.24
CA CYS A 120 -4.34 4.49 0.27
C CYS A 120 -4.49 5.97 -0.07
N GLY A 121 -5.72 6.44 -0.18
CA GLY A 121 -6.00 7.81 -0.58
C GLY A 121 -7.48 8.06 -0.75
N ASN A 122 -7.79 9.17 -1.40
CA ASN A 122 -9.14 9.52 -1.81
C ASN A 122 -9.31 9.42 -3.32
N ALA A 123 -10.50 9.03 -3.76
CA ALA A 123 -10.83 8.91 -5.18
C ALA A 123 -12.19 9.52 -5.49
N ASP A 124 -12.36 9.87 -6.76
CA ASP A 124 -13.64 10.16 -7.36
C ASP A 124 -14.11 8.96 -8.18
N THR A 125 -15.42 8.81 -8.30
CA THR A 125 -16.03 7.80 -9.16
C THR A 125 -17.09 8.42 -10.06
N ASN A 126 -17.40 7.76 -11.18
CA ASN A 126 -18.53 8.17 -12.03
C ASN A 126 -19.90 7.77 -11.46
N ALA A 127 -19.96 7.13 -10.29
CA ALA A 127 -21.19 6.82 -9.56
C ALA A 127 -21.43 7.77 -8.37
N GLY A 128 -20.57 8.76 -8.17
CA GLY A 128 -20.60 9.67 -7.02
C GLY A 128 -19.34 9.56 -6.14
N GLY A 129 -19.18 10.49 -5.20
CA GLY A 129 -18.00 10.57 -4.35
C GLY A 129 -17.97 11.86 -3.53
N PRO A 130 -16.90 12.08 -2.75
CA PRO A 130 -15.66 11.28 -2.73
C PRO A 130 -15.74 9.98 -1.93
N VAL A 131 -14.86 9.02 -2.27
CA VAL A 131 -14.64 7.77 -1.52
C VAL A 131 -13.18 7.66 -1.07
N GLN A 132 -12.93 6.85 -0.05
CA GLN A 132 -11.57 6.42 0.28
C GLN A 132 -11.24 5.15 -0.48
N TYR A 133 -9.99 4.96 -0.86
CA TYR A 133 -9.53 3.72 -1.48
C TYR A 133 -8.37 3.10 -0.70
N ARG A 134 -8.28 1.78 -0.83
CA ARG A 134 -7.08 0.99 -0.58
C ARG A 134 -6.82 0.16 -1.84
N VAL A 135 -5.63 0.26 -2.40
CA VAL A 135 -5.19 -0.54 -3.53
C VAL A 135 -4.03 -1.40 -3.08
N ARG A 136 -4.10 -2.71 -3.34
CA ARG A 136 -3.01 -3.65 -3.10
C ARG A 136 -2.39 -4.06 -4.42
N MET A 137 -1.07 -3.95 -4.49
CA MET A 137 -0.28 -4.35 -5.64
C MET A 137 0.82 -5.29 -5.18
N ARG A 138 0.93 -6.43 -5.85
CA ARG A 138 1.99 -7.41 -5.60
C ARG A 138 2.82 -7.63 -6.86
N ASP A 139 4.13 -7.57 -6.68
CA ASP A 139 5.15 -7.96 -7.63
C ASP A 139 5.85 -9.25 -7.15
N LEU A 140 5.73 -10.34 -7.90
CA LEU A 140 6.45 -11.60 -7.66
C LEU A 140 7.58 -11.87 -8.65
N GLY A 141 7.98 -10.86 -9.42
CA GLY A 141 9.02 -10.90 -10.42
C GLY A 141 8.53 -11.44 -11.76
N GLU A 142 9.42 -11.41 -12.74
CA GLU A 142 9.03 -11.69 -14.12
C GLU A 142 9.00 -13.21 -14.46
N PRO A 143 8.00 -13.67 -15.25
CA PRO A 143 6.91 -12.87 -15.85
C PRO A 143 5.82 -12.52 -14.83
N GLY A 144 5.34 -11.27 -14.82
CA GLY A 144 4.28 -10.80 -13.90
C GLY A 144 2.87 -11.37 -14.14
N ARG A 145 2.60 -11.97 -15.32
CA ARG A 145 1.29 -12.57 -15.61
C ARG A 145 1.05 -13.84 -14.78
N ASN A 146 -0.13 -13.96 -14.18
CA ASN A 146 -0.55 -15.06 -13.29
C ASN A 146 0.26 -15.19 -11.98
N SER A 147 1.13 -14.23 -11.66
CA SER A 147 1.95 -14.20 -10.44
C SER A 147 1.69 -12.90 -9.66
N ASP A 148 1.76 -11.78 -10.35
CA ASP A 148 1.38 -10.47 -9.85
C ASP A 148 -0.12 -10.40 -9.61
N ALA A 149 -0.50 -9.59 -8.65
CA ALA A 149 -1.89 -9.42 -8.26
C ALA A 149 -2.21 -7.95 -8.02
N PHE A 150 -3.42 -7.59 -8.41
CA PHE A 150 -4.01 -6.27 -8.19
C PHE A 150 -5.30 -6.42 -7.41
N GLY A 151 -5.48 -5.56 -6.41
CA GLY A 151 -6.70 -5.43 -5.65
C GLY A 151 -7.06 -3.96 -5.47
N ILE A 152 -8.34 -3.64 -5.57
CA ILE A 152 -8.90 -2.34 -5.20
C ILE A 152 -10.09 -2.53 -4.27
N ALA A 153 -10.13 -1.72 -3.23
CA ALA A 153 -11.23 -1.62 -2.29
C ALA A 153 -11.62 -0.15 -2.13
N LEU A 154 -12.92 0.14 -2.17
CA LEU A 154 -13.46 1.48 -1.93
C LEU A 154 -14.30 1.49 -0.66
N PHE A 155 -14.21 2.61 0.06
CA PHE A 155 -14.86 2.80 1.34
C PHE A 155 -15.64 4.12 1.37
N TYR A 156 -16.81 4.09 2.01
CA TYR A 156 -17.61 5.27 2.33
C TYR A 156 -17.98 5.24 3.81
N GLY A 157 -17.61 6.28 4.56
CA GLY A 157 -17.79 6.31 6.02
C GLY A 157 -17.13 5.14 6.75
N GLY A 158 -15.97 4.67 6.26
CA GLY A 158 -15.25 3.51 6.81
C GLY A 158 -15.84 2.13 6.44
N SER A 159 -16.98 2.07 5.77
CA SER A 159 -17.60 0.81 5.32
C SER A 159 -17.11 0.42 3.93
N LEU A 160 -16.75 -0.85 3.73
CA LEU A 160 -16.40 -1.40 2.41
C LEU A 160 -17.63 -1.41 1.51
N ILE A 161 -17.55 -0.71 0.37
CA ILE A 161 -18.65 -0.63 -0.61
C ILE A 161 -18.33 -1.33 -1.94
N TYR A 162 -17.04 -1.47 -2.26
CA TYR A 162 -16.57 -2.10 -3.49
C TYR A 162 -15.27 -2.86 -3.21
N LEU A 163 -15.13 -4.04 -3.81
CA LEU A 163 -13.92 -4.85 -3.77
C LEU A 163 -13.77 -5.53 -5.12
N ASN A 164 -12.55 -5.55 -5.62
CA ASN A 164 -12.17 -6.40 -6.73
C ASN A 164 -10.69 -6.73 -6.65
N GLN A 165 -10.34 -8.01 -6.63
CA GLN A 165 -8.95 -8.46 -6.55
C GLN A 165 -8.72 -9.73 -7.35
N ASN A 166 -7.63 -9.81 -8.10
CA ASN A 166 -7.23 -11.04 -8.76
C ASN A 166 -5.75 -11.00 -9.20
N PHE A 167 -5.27 -12.13 -9.69
CA PHE A 167 -4.03 -12.20 -10.45
C PHE A 167 -4.16 -11.49 -11.80
N LEU A 168 -3.06 -10.91 -12.27
CA LEU A 168 -3.02 -10.24 -13.56
C LEU A 168 -3.28 -11.23 -14.69
N SER A 169 -4.33 -10.94 -15.46
CA SER A 169 -4.63 -11.66 -16.70
C SER A 169 -3.82 -11.11 -17.88
N GLY A 170 -3.36 -9.85 -17.76
CA GLY A 170 -2.32 -9.25 -18.58
C GLY A 170 -1.88 -7.88 -18.02
N GLY A 171 -0.74 -7.39 -18.50
CA GLY A 171 -0.05 -6.23 -17.92
C GLY A 171 1.12 -6.63 -17.03
N ASN A 172 1.58 -5.70 -16.18
CA ASN A 172 2.71 -5.92 -15.28
C ASN A 172 2.62 -5.04 -14.02
N ILE A 173 3.16 -5.52 -12.90
CA ILE A 173 3.43 -4.72 -11.70
C ILE A 173 4.93 -4.79 -11.41
N GLN A 174 5.52 -3.67 -11.02
CA GLN A 174 6.94 -3.57 -10.70
C GLN A 174 7.14 -2.78 -9.41
N LEU A 175 7.80 -3.43 -8.46
CA LEU A 175 8.38 -2.80 -7.30
C LEU A 175 9.75 -2.24 -7.67
N HIS A 176 10.02 -1.01 -7.25
CA HIS A 176 11.27 -0.32 -7.57
C HIS A 176 12.07 -0.09 -6.30
N LYS A 177 13.40 -0.24 -6.40
CA LYS A 177 14.27 0.13 -5.28
C LYS A 177 14.17 1.62 -5.01
N GLY A 178 14.17 1.96 -3.72
CA GLY A 178 14.31 3.33 -3.27
C GLY A 178 15.58 4.00 -3.76
N ASN A 179 15.53 5.32 -3.87
CA ASN A 179 16.67 6.21 -4.01
C ASN A 179 16.58 7.33 -2.95
N ARG A 180 17.51 8.29 -2.98
CA ARG A 180 17.56 9.39 -1.99
C ARG A 180 16.30 10.26 -1.94
N SER A 181 15.49 10.26 -3.00
CA SER A 181 14.20 10.96 -2.99
C SER A 181 13.10 10.19 -2.29
N ASN A 182 13.23 8.88 -2.04
CA ASN A 182 12.21 8.09 -1.36
C ASN A 182 12.28 8.29 0.17
N THR A 183 11.90 9.50 0.59
CA THR A 183 11.75 9.88 1.99
C THR A 183 10.27 10.01 2.32
N ALA A 184 9.84 9.37 3.40
CA ALA A 184 8.45 9.38 3.86
C ALA A 184 8.06 10.70 4.54
N PRO A 185 6.76 11.07 4.51
CA PRO A 185 6.25 12.15 5.35
C PRO A 185 6.33 11.78 6.83
N SER A 186 6.25 12.80 7.69
CA SER A 186 6.12 12.61 9.14
C SER A 186 4.72 12.17 9.56
N ALA A 187 3.71 12.41 8.72
CA ALA A 187 2.34 11.99 8.95
C ALA A 187 2.22 10.45 8.78
N PRO A 188 1.44 9.76 9.65
CA PRO A 188 1.20 8.33 9.49
C PRO A 188 0.37 8.03 8.24
N PRO A 189 0.54 6.84 7.63
CA PRO A 189 -0.24 6.45 6.46
C PRO A 189 -1.72 6.26 6.82
N SER A 190 -2.63 6.74 5.97
CA SER A 190 -4.08 6.55 6.18
C SER A 190 -4.54 5.10 6.06
N CYS A 191 -3.68 4.20 5.54
CA CYS A 191 -3.98 2.78 5.40
C CYS A 191 -4.36 2.12 6.73
N ASP A 192 -3.82 2.60 7.85
CA ASP A 192 -4.08 2.04 9.19
C ASP A 192 -5.54 2.25 9.64
N SER A 193 -6.24 3.21 9.04
CA SER A 193 -7.64 3.53 9.35
C SER A 193 -8.66 2.76 8.50
N LEU A 194 -8.21 2.04 7.47
CA LEU A 194 -9.06 1.29 6.56
C LEU A 194 -8.91 -0.22 6.83
N PRO A 195 -10.02 -0.99 6.85
CA PRO A 195 -9.94 -2.44 6.86
C PRO A 195 -9.05 -2.98 5.72
N ASP A 196 -8.42 -4.13 5.93
CA ASP A 196 -7.74 -4.88 4.88
C ASP A 196 -8.66 -6.00 4.37
N PRO A 197 -9.28 -5.85 3.18
CA PRO A 197 -10.17 -6.86 2.61
C PRO A 197 -9.44 -7.84 1.67
N PHE A 198 -8.12 -7.70 1.48
CA PHE A 198 -7.42 -8.45 0.44
C PHE A 198 -7.01 -9.85 0.91
N ALA A 199 -7.16 -10.82 0.03
CA ALA A 199 -6.87 -12.23 0.29
C ALA A 199 -5.46 -12.65 -0.14
N PHE A 200 -4.66 -11.70 -0.63
CA PHE A 200 -3.28 -11.92 -1.01
C PHE A 200 -2.36 -10.96 -0.27
N THR A 201 -1.17 -11.47 0.06
CA THR A 201 -0.02 -10.70 0.50
C THR A 201 1.05 -10.73 -0.55
#